data_AF-A0A841L4X4-F1
#
_entry.id   AF-A0A841L4X4-F1
#
_cell.length_a   1.000
_cell.length_b   1.000
_cell.length_c   1.000
_cell.angle_alpha   90.00
_cell.angle_beta   90.00
_cell.angle_gamma   90.00
#
_symmetry.space_group_name_H-M   'P 1'
#
loop_
_entity.id
_entity.type
_entity.pdbx_description
1 polymer ?
#
loop_
_entity_poly.entity_id
_entity_poly.type
_entity_poly.pdbx_seq_one_letter_code
_entity_poly.pdbx_strand_id
1 'polypeptide(L)'
;MLDAVNEIIEKKIKPQLNNHQGDIELLEVKDGIVKVKLLGACSRCPSMKYTLQTVVEDTIRTDIPEVQEVLLIEEISPELLEIAKLILLDRSRRKDV
;
A
#
# COMPACT_ATOMS: atom_id res chain seq x y z
N MET A 1 15.18 11.07 6.96
CA MET A 1 13.92 11.21 6.18
C MET A 1 12.98 10.04 6.43
N LEU A 2 13.43 8.79 6.27
CA LEU A 2 12.63 7.58 6.56
C LEU A 2 11.96 7.62 7.96
N ASP A 3 12.72 7.90 9.01
CA ASP A 3 12.20 7.92 10.39
C ASP A 3 11.12 9.00 10.60
N ALA A 4 11.29 10.17 9.98
CA ALA A 4 10.34 11.28 10.08
C ALA A 4 9.01 10.95 9.37
N VAL A 5 9.08 10.36 8.17
CA VAL A 5 7.89 9.87 7.45
C VAL A 5 7.19 8.79 8.28
N ASN A 6 7.96 7.85 8.85
CA ASN A 6 7.42 6.80 9.68
C ASN A 6 6.70 7.36 10.93
N GLU A 7 7.27 8.36 11.60
CA GLU A 7 6.65 9.01 12.75
C GLU A 7 5.31 9.68 12.40
N ILE A 8 5.23 10.36 11.24
CA ILE A 8 3.98 10.97 10.75
C ILE A 8 2.94 9.88 10.49
N ILE A 9 3.35 8.78 9.86
CA ILE A 9 2.46 7.65 9.58
C ILE A 9 1.90 7.08 10.88
N GLU A 10 2.74 6.81 11.88
CA GLU A 10 2.32 6.25 13.17
C GLU A 10 1.41 7.19 13.96
N LYS A 11 1.73 8.50 14.00
CA LYS A 11 1.03 9.45 14.88
C LYS A 11 -0.18 10.12 14.25
N LYS A 12 -0.20 10.32 12.93
CA LYS A 12 -1.26 11.10 12.26
C LYS A 12 -2.14 10.25 11.35
N ILE A 13 -1.55 9.31 10.60
CA ILE A 13 -2.28 8.56 9.57
C ILE A 13 -2.90 7.29 10.14
N LYS A 14 -2.10 6.43 10.80
CA LYS A 14 -2.57 5.16 11.37
C LYS A 14 -3.78 5.30 12.29
N PRO A 15 -3.87 6.29 13.21
CA PRO A 15 -5.06 6.45 14.04
C PRO A 15 -6.33 6.70 13.23
N GLN A 16 -6.23 7.48 12.15
CA GLN A 16 -7.37 7.79 11.28
C GLN A 16 -7.79 6.55 10.48
N LEU A 17 -6.83 5.80 9.92
CA LEU A 17 -7.14 4.57 9.17
C LEU A 17 -7.72 3.48 10.07
N ASN A 18 -7.20 3.33 11.29
CA ASN A 18 -7.69 2.33 12.25
C ASN A 18 -9.16 2.57 12.63
N ASN A 19 -9.61 3.83 12.73
CA ASN A 19 -11.03 4.16 12.93
C ASN A 19 -11.93 3.64 11.79
N HIS A 20 -11.37 3.48 10.59
CA HIS A 20 -12.03 2.90 9.42
C HIS A 20 -11.66 1.42 9.20
N GLN A 21 -11.10 0.74 10.22
CA GLN A 21 -10.64 -0.66 10.14
C GLN A 21 -9.58 -0.90 9.04
N GLY A 22 -8.86 0.14 8.66
CA GLY A 22 -7.71 0.07 7.76
C GLY A 22 -6.40 0.28 8.50
N ASP A 23 -5.31 0.03 7.80
CA ASP A 23 -3.97 0.31 8.29
C ASP A 23 -3.05 0.65 7.10
N ILE A 24 -1.82 1.09 7.37
CA ILE A 24 -0.84 1.48 6.37
C ILE A 24 0.58 1.07 6.80
N GLU A 25 1.36 0.61 5.84
CA GLU A 25 2.75 0.23 6.02
C GLU A 25 3.64 1.09 5.12
N LEU A 26 4.73 1.61 5.68
CA LEU A 26 5.78 2.29 4.94
C LEU A 26 6.74 1.24 4.35
N LEU A 27 6.94 1.27 3.04
CA LEU A 27 7.82 0.32 2.35
C LEU A 27 9.20 0.93 2.05
N GLU A 28 9.22 2.14 1.49
CA GLU A 28 10.44 2.78 1.03
C GLU A 28 10.27 4.30 1.02
N VAL A 29 11.38 5.02 1.28
CA VAL A 29 11.48 6.46 1.04
C VAL A 29 12.75 6.70 0.25
N LYS A 30 12.61 7.18 -0.98
CA LYS A 30 13.74 7.38 -1.90
C LYS A 30 13.49 8.51 -2.88
N ASP A 31 14.46 9.41 -3.04
CA ASP A 31 14.45 10.49 -4.03
C ASP A 31 13.17 11.38 -3.98
N GLY A 32 12.64 11.64 -2.78
CA GLY A 32 11.41 12.41 -2.58
C GLY A 32 10.12 11.61 -2.82
N ILE A 33 10.22 10.32 -3.16
CA ILE A 33 9.09 9.42 -3.36
C ILE A 33 8.92 8.53 -2.13
N VAL A 34 7.70 8.48 -1.60
CA VAL A 34 7.33 7.62 -0.47
C VAL A 34 6.44 6.49 -0.99
N LYS A 35 6.85 5.25 -0.78
CA LYS A 35 6.06 4.06 -1.14
C LYS A 35 5.38 3.51 0.09
N VAL A 36 4.06 3.34 0.01
CA VAL A 36 3.23 2.82 1.09
C VAL A 36 2.33 1.70 0.59
N LYS A 37 1.93 0.82 1.52
CA LYS A 37 0.97 -0.24 1.28
C LYS A 37 -0.21 -0.07 2.24
N LEU A 38 -1.43 -0.03 1.69
CA LEU A 38 -2.63 -0.06 2.52
C LEU A 38 -2.92 -1.49 2.96
N LEU A 39 -3.38 -1.62 4.19
CA LEU A 39 -3.77 -2.86 4.83
C LEU A 39 -5.23 -2.77 5.32
N GLY A 40 -5.81 -3.91 5.72
CA GLY A 40 -7.15 -3.96 6.32
C GLY A 40 -8.30 -3.66 5.35
N ALA A 41 -9.33 -2.97 5.81
CA ALA A 41 -10.51 -2.62 5.01
C ALA A 41 -10.16 -1.59 3.91
N CYS A 42 -9.21 -0.69 4.17
CA CYS A 42 -8.80 0.35 3.24
C CYS A 42 -8.14 -0.19 1.96
N SER A 43 -7.53 -1.38 1.98
CA SER A 43 -6.94 -1.99 0.78
C SER A 43 -7.96 -2.64 -0.16
N ARG A 44 -9.22 -2.74 0.25
CA ARG A 44 -10.26 -3.51 -0.46
C ARG A 44 -11.37 -2.65 -1.06
N CYS A 45 -11.31 -1.33 -0.85
CA CYS A 45 -12.34 -0.40 -1.30
C CYS A 45 -11.87 0.36 -2.56
N PRO A 46 -12.28 -0.07 -3.78
CA PRO A 46 -11.78 0.52 -5.02
C PRO A 46 -12.19 1.99 -5.20
N SER A 47 -13.28 2.43 -4.57
CA SER A 47 -13.74 3.82 -4.62
C SER A 47 -12.89 4.79 -3.80
N MET A 48 -12.06 4.30 -2.88
CA MET A 48 -11.33 5.12 -1.91
C MET A 48 -9.85 5.30 -2.25
N LYS A 49 -9.33 4.59 -3.26
CA LYS A 49 -7.90 4.49 -3.53
C LYS A 49 -7.25 5.86 -3.79
N TYR A 50 -7.81 6.63 -4.71
CA TYR A 50 -7.29 7.97 -5.03
C TYR A 50 -7.44 8.93 -3.84
N THR A 51 -8.62 8.95 -3.20
CA THR A 51 -8.88 9.85 -2.08
C THR A 51 -7.93 9.59 -0.90
N LEU A 52 -7.71 8.33 -0.54
CA LEU A 52 -6.78 7.97 0.54
C LEU A 52 -5.34 8.29 0.19
N GLN A 53 -4.94 8.07 -1.06
CA GLN A 53 -3.61 8.45 -1.54
C GLN A 53 -3.36 9.95 -1.37
N THR A 54 -4.31 10.79 -1.82
CA THR A 54 -4.22 12.24 -1.69
C THR A 54 -4.17 12.68 -0.23
N VAL A 55 -5.02 12.12 0.64
CA VAL A 55 -5.02 12.47 2.06
C VAL A 55 -3.68 12.11 2.74
N VAL A 56 -3.13 10.94 2.43
CA VAL A 56 -1.82 10.51 2.96
C VAL A 56 -0.71 11.40 2.43
N GLU A 57 -0.72 11.70 1.14
CA GLU A 57 0.25 12.60 0.52
C GLU A 57 0.22 14.00 1.13
N ASP A 58 -0.95 14.63 1.22
CA ASP A 58 -1.11 15.97 1.79
C ASP A 58 -0.66 16.00 3.26
N THR A 59 -0.97 14.95 4.02
CA THR A 59 -0.56 14.85 5.43
C THR A 59 0.96 14.77 5.55
N ILE A 60 1.63 13.97 4.71
CA ILE A 60 3.09 13.85 4.74
C ILE A 60 3.74 15.15 4.25
N ARG A 61 3.23 15.77 3.19
CA ARG A 61 3.79 16.99 2.59
C ARG A 61 3.63 18.22 3.49
N THR A 62 2.61 18.25 4.33
CA THR A 62 2.40 19.31 5.33
C THR A 62 3.57 19.38 6.32
N ASP A 63 4.09 18.24 6.75
CA ASP A 63 5.21 18.16 7.69
C ASP A 63 6.57 18.04 7.00
N ILE A 64 6.61 17.44 5.80
CA ILE A 64 7.84 17.20 5.02
C ILE A 64 7.62 17.67 3.57
N PRO A 65 7.81 18.97 3.28
CA PRO A 65 7.60 19.55 1.95
C PRO A 65 8.53 18.98 0.86
N GLU A 66 9.63 18.31 1.25
CA GLU A 66 10.59 17.64 0.36
C GLU A 66 10.01 16.38 -0.31
N VAL A 67 8.91 15.84 0.21
CA VAL A 67 8.18 14.74 -0.44
C VAL A 67 7.47 15.27 -1.68
N GLN A 68 7.78 14.66 -2.82
CA GLN A 68 7.25 15.03 -4.13
C GLN A 68 6.01 14.21 -4.48
N GLU A 69 6.01 12.92 -4.13
CA GLU A 69 4.96 11.98 -4.50
C GLU A 69 4.83 10.84 -3.48
N VAL A 70 3.60 10.37 -3.24
CA VAL A 70 3.33 9.14 -2.50
C VAL A 70 2.72 8.10 -3.43
N LEU A 71 3.35 6.93 -3.51
CA LEU A 71 2.91 5.80 -4.35
C LEU A 71 2.30 4.68 -3.50
N LEU A 72 1.11 4.24 -3.90
CA LEU A 72 0.46 3.07 -3.34
C LEU A 72 0.90 1.80 -4.05
N ILE A 73 1.53 0.89 -3.31
CA ILE A 73 2.02 -0.39 -3.81
C ILE A 73 1.02 -1.50 -3.47
N GLU A 74 0.45 -2.12 -4.49
CA GLU A 74 -0.49 -3.25 -4.40
C GLU A 74 0.18 -4.58 -4.74
N GLU A 75 1.43 -4.77 -4.28
CA GLU A 75 2.16 -6.00 -4.60
C GLU A 75 1.64 -7.20 -3.79
N ILE A 76 1.32 -8.25 -4.54
CA ILE A 76 1.11 -9.62 -4.06
C ILE A 76 2.49 -10.27 -3.97
N SER A 77 2.73 -11.08 -2.95
CA SER A 77 4.03 -11.75 -2.81
C SER A 77 4.35 -12.58 -4.07
N PRO A 78 5.61 -12.53 -4.57
CA PRO A 78 6.02 -13.28 -5.75
C PRO A 78 5.73 -14.78 -5.62
N GLU A 79 5.87 -15.33 -4.41
CA GLU A 79 5.64 -16.74 -4.11
C GLU A 79 4.16 -17.12 -4.27
N LEU A 80 3.24 -16.26 -3.82
CA LEU A 80 1.81 -16.47 -4.02
C LEU A 80 1.44 -16.43 -5.50
N LEU A 81 2.05 -15.52 -6.26
CA LEU A 81 1.83 -15.43 -7.71
C LEU A 81 2.35 -16.68 -8.43
N GLU A 82 3.48 -17.22 -7.99
CA GLU A 82 4.04 -18.47 -8.53
C GLU A 82 3.14 -19.67 -8.23
N ILE A 83 2.64 -19.79 -6.99
CA ILE A 83 1.67 -20.83 -6.62
C ILE A 83 0.40 -20.73 -7.48
N ALA A 84 -0.14 -19.52 -7.68
CA ALA A 84 -1.32 -19.32 -8.51
C ALA A 84 -1.08 -19.77 -9.97
N LYS A 85 0.09 -19.45 -10.55
CA LYS A 85 0.47 -19.91 -11.90
C LYS A 85 0.52 -21.44 -11.97
N LEU A 86 1.12 -22.10 -10.98
CA LEU A 86 1.20 -23.56 -10.93
C LEU A 86 -0.20 -24.20 -10.90
N ILE A 87 -1.12 -23.68 -10.08
CA ILE A 87 -2.51 -24.18 -10.00
C ILE A 87 -3.24 -24.03 -11.35
N LEU A 88 -3.08 -22.88 -12.02
CA LEU A 88 -3.71 -22.63 -13.32
C LEU A 88 -3.17 -23.57 -14.42
N LEU A 89 -1.86 -23.86 -14.41
CA LEU A 89 -1.23 -24.79 -15.35
C LEU A 89 -1.62 -26.25 -15.11
N ASP A 90 -1.79 -26.67 -13.86
CA ASP A 90 -2.25 -28.04 -13.51
C ASP A 90 -3.70 -28.29 -13.97
N ARG A 91 -4.58 -27.29 -13.83
CA ARG A 91 -5.97 -27.39 -14.31
C ARG A 91 -6.08 -27.52 -15.83
N SER A 92 -5.17 -26.91 -16.59
CA SER A 92 -5.17 -27.06 -18.05
C SER A 92 -4.91 -28.50 -18.47
N ARG A 93 -4.09 -29.26 -17.72
CA ARG A 93 -3.77 -30.66 -18.03
C ARG A 93 -4.91 -31.64 -17.70
N ARG A 94 -5.85 -31.28 -16.82
CA ARG A 94 -6.97 -32.15 -16.41
C ARG A 94 -8.20 -32.04 -17.29
N LYS A 95 -8.30 -31.06 -18.19
CA LYS A 95 -9.41 -30.94 -19.14
C LYS A 95 -9.24 -31.79 -20.40
N ASP A 96 -8.06 -32.38 -20.58
CA ASP A 96 -7.69 -33.15 -21.78
C ASP A 96 -7.78 -34.68 -21.56
N VAL A 97 -8.46 -35.14 -20.49
CA VAL A 97 -8.76 -36.55 -20.19
C VAL A 97 -10.26 -36.73 -20.00
#